data_AF-A0A3B3Q3H2-F1
#
_entry.id   AF-A0A3B3Q3H2-F1
#
_cell.length_a   1.000
_cell.length_b   1.000
_cell.length_c   1.000
_cell.angle_alpha   90.00
_cell.angle_beta   90.00
_cell.angle_gamma   90.00
#
_symmetry.space_group_name_H-M   'P 1'
#
loop_
_entity.id
_entity.type
_entity.pdbx_description
1 polymer ?
#
loop_
_entity_poly.entity_id
_entity_poly.type
_entity_poly.pdbx_seq_one_letter_code
_entity_poly.pdbx_strand_id
1 'polypeptide(L)'
;MVQTRTSAARALRKMQDSCALESDEDCSFSSDESGEDTEEDPAEDVCDEDLENIAPASKKARYQHCQQSLSWKTESDADAVPPTLRFLPAREPGVQLSMRDSHSPASLFKLFFAEDAVNTICQNTNKQAARNKGKGAKYKWVDVGAAEFYRYIGLIFYMAMMKLDHITDYWRRDSIFSVLFPSQVMSRDRYRTISWNVHMSDPEEDREDDAKKGSSDHDRLFRVKPLIYTIQNACKSFYHPHRCLAVGERVARWKGAKGFKLFVLTDSSNGYTVDFSVYTGRDNVPTGQGLSYDTVMSLINRRFLGSGYHVYMDNFYTSPKLFKDLLACKFGACGTYREFRRGCPRSAVNDLTDKSPRGTYRWIRDGRLLFVKWMDTQPVSVCSTIHTAYTGDTLRKKVKSKRGAWTTQAFPCPSPVMEYNKVLGGVALSDRLIQYYATQHKTLEWYRKLFLHLLDISATNAYILHKELMQQDGLTYKAFMEELIAELCGVTQNTPMTPANTASGAHVPVLGAELSTDIRMKATAGRKTCVYCRMHGRKQAKTPWKCRACDVYLCLQPDRNCFEAWHSDGN
;
A
#
# COMPACT_ATOMS: atom_id res chain seq x y z
N MET A 1 -30.80 9.52 5.47
CA MET A 1 -30.88 8.36 6.38
C MET A 1 -29.65 7.49 6.09
N VAL A 2 -28.50 7.91 6.60
CA VAL A 2 -27.16 7.49 6.13
C VAL A 2 -26.33 7.01 7.33
N GLN A 3 -25.44 6.03 7.08
CA GLN A 3 -24.43 5.44 7.97
C GLN A 3 -24.80 4.13 8.70
N THR A 4 -24.89 3.03 7.95
CA THR A 4 -24.47 1.71 8.44
C THR A 4 -22.98 1.52 8.16
N ARG A 5 -22.12 1.92 9.11
CA ARG A 5 -20.69 1.61 9.10
C ARG A 5 -20.30 0.98 10.44
N THR A 6 -19.95 -0.30 10.39
CA THR A 6 -19.49 -1.11 11.52
C THR A 6 -18.24 -0.49 12.18
N SER A 7 -18.15 -0.60 13.50
CA SER A 7 -17.18 0.13 14.34
C SER A 7 -15.70 -0.17 14.05
N ALA A 8 -15.38 -1.28 13.39
CA ALA A 8 -14.01 -1.61 12.96
C ALA A 8 -13.54 -0.73 11.78
N ALA A 9 -14.42 -0.47 10.80
CA ALA A 9 -14.14 0.46 9.71
C ALA A 9 -14.04 1.92 10.20
N ARG A 10 -14.73 2.25 11.31
CA ARG A 10 -14.62 3.56 11.98
C ARG A 10 -13.31 3.74 12.76
N ALA A 11 -12.71 2.68 13.27
CA ALA A 11 -11.39 2.73 13.92
C ALA A 11 -10.28 3.00 12.90
N LEU A 12 -10.32 2.34 11.73
CA LEU A 12 -9.44 2.62 10.59
C LEU A 12 -9.62 4.05 10.05
N ARG A 13 -10.87 4.57 10.02
CA ARG A 13 -11.14 5.96 9.62
C ARG A 13 -10.68 7.00 10.64
N LYS A 14 -10.85 6.75 11.95
CA LYS A 14 -10.40 7.68 13.00
C LYS A 14 -8.88 7.83 13.09
N MET A 15 -8.12 6.80 12.75
CA MET A 15 -6.65 6.92 12.62
C MET A 15 -6.24 7.69 11.34
N GLN A 16 -7.05 7.64 10.28
CA GLN A 16 -6.85 8.45 9.06
C GLN A 16 -7.14 9.93 9.29
N ASP A 17 -8.14 10.26 10.12
CA ASP A 17 -8.54 11.65 10.39
C ASP A 17 -7.62 12.34 11.43
N SER A 18 -7.00 11.61 12.37
CA SER A 18 -6.10 12.20 13.37
C SER A 18 -4.72 12.60 12.85
N CYS A 19 -4.38 12.22 11.60
CA CYS A 19 -3.13 12.60 10.93
C CYS A 19 -3.32 13.75 9.91
N ALA A 20 -4.52 14.34 9.88
CA ALA A 20 -4.94 15.30 8.86
C ALA A 20 -5.08 16.75 9.35
N LEU A 21 -4.66 17.06 10.58
CA LEU A 21 -4.64 18.42 11.09
C LEU A 21 -3.19 18.88 11.25
N GLU A 22 -2.95 20.13 10.84
CA GLU A 22 -1.64 20.81 10.65
C GLU A 22 -1.01 20.42 9.29
N SER A 23 -0.75 21.31 8.33
CA SER A 23 -0.55 22.76 8.31
C SER A 23 -0.87 23.29 6.90
N ASP A 24 -1.59 24.41 6.82
CA ASP A 24 -1.69 25.25 5.62
C ASP A 24 -0.42 26.11 5.52
N GLU A 25 0.17 26.22 4.34
CA GLU A 25 0.64 27.47 3.73
C GLU A 25 1.43 27.21 2.42
N ASP A 26 1.38 28.23 1.57
CA ASP A 26 1.62 28.28 0.14
C ASP A 26 2.95 27.74 -0.37
N CYS A 27 2.90 27.20 -1.59
CA CYS A 27 4.00 27.34 -2.56
C CYS A 27 3.45 27.26 -3.98
N SER A 28 3.00 28.41 -4.47
CA SER A 28 3.07 28.77 -5.88
C SER A 28 4.53 28.98 -6.26
N PHE A 29 5.05 28.25 -7.26
CA PHE A 29 5.96 28.87 -8.23
C PHE A 29 6.00 28.11 -9.55
N SER A 30 5.92 28.94 -10.58
CA SER A 30 6.08 28.74 -12.02
C SER A 30 7.22 27.82 -12.42
N SER A 31 6.95 27.01 -13.43
CA SER A 31 7.92 26.68 -14.47
C SER A 31 7.16 26.72 -15.79
N ASP A 32 7.23 27.86 -16.46
CA ASP A 32 6.83 28.02 -17.85
C ASP A 32 7.61 27.02 -18.71
N GLU A 33 6.95 25.98 -19.22
CA GLU A 33 7.18 25.49 -20.57
C GLU A 33 5.84 25.20 -21.24
N SER A 34 5.52 26.05 -22.21
CA SER A 34 4.43 25.94 -23.17
C SER A 34 4.59 24.69 -24.03
N GLY A 35 3.61 23.79 -23.91
CA GLY A 35 3.29 22.76 -24.88
C GLY A 35 1.78 22.57 -24.86
N GLU A 36 1.11 23.12 -25.87
CA GLU A 36 -0.32 22.92 -26.11
C GLU A 36 -0.57 21.43 -26.37
N ASP A 37 -1.23 20.76 -25.43
CA ASP A 37 -2.10 19.63 -25.71
C ASP A 37 -3.36 19.87 -24.88
N THR A 38 -4.39 20.36 -25.56
CA THR A 38 -5.74 20.55 -25.03
C THR A 38 -6.38 19.18 -24.82
N GLU A 39 -6.30 18.63 -23.60
CA GLU A 39 -7.25 17.60 -23.16
C GLU A 39 -8.50 18.31 -22.62
N GLU A 40 -9.59 18.22 -23.37
CA GLU A 40 -10.92 18.63 -22.95
C GLU A 40 -11.35 17.86 -21.68
N ASP A 41 -11.81 18.62 -20.68
CA ASP A 41 -12.46 18.12 -19.47
C ASP A 41 -13.70 17.28 -19.83
N PRO A 42 -13.82 16.03 -19.37
CA PRO A 42 -15.12 15.41 -19.24
C PRO A 42 -15.78 15.95 -17.96
N ALA A 43 -16.86 16.69 -18.22
CA ALA A 43 -17.85 17.26 -17.32
C ALA A 43 -17.94 16.70 -15.89
N GLU A 44 -18.14 17.66 -14.98
CA GLU A 44 -18.62 17.48 -13.62
C GLU A 44 -19.78 16.49 -13.55
N ASP A 45 -19.58 15.37 -12.86
CA ASP A 45 -20.70 14.57 -12.35
C ASP A 45 -20.57 14.49 -10.82
N VAL A 46 -21.34 15.38 -10.20
CA VAL A 46 -21.62 15.44 -8.78
C VAL A 46 -22.27 14.12 -8.37
N CYS A 47 -21.70 13.52 -7.33
CA CYS A 47 -22.25 12.35 -6.68
C CYS A 47 -23.55 12.71 -5.96
N ASP A 48 -24.69 12.31 -6.53
CA ASP A 48 -25.93 12.16 -5.78
C ASP A 48 -26.34 10.68 -5.66
N GLU A 49 -26.64 10.32 -4.41
CA GLU A 49 -27.45 9.17 -4.04
C GLU A 49 -28.85 9.42 -4.61
N ASP A 50 -29.40 8.56 -5.49
CA ASP A 50 -30.80 8.10 -5.37
C ASP A 50 -31.32 7.20 -6.51
N LEU A 51 -32.11 6.21 -6.06
CA LEU A 51 -33.36 5.67 -6.65
C LEU A 51 -33.34 5.01 -8.05
N GLU A 52 -33.26 3.67 -8.06
CA GLU A 52 -33.98 2.88 -9.06
C GLU A 52 -35.40 2.56 -8.56
N ASN A 53 -36.32 3.48 -8.81
CA ASN A 53 -37.75 3.27 -8.77
C ASN A 53 -38.26 3.34 -10.22
N ILE A 54 -38.40 2.20 -10.88
CA ILE A 54 -39.17 2.11 -12.13
C ILE A 54 -40.20 0.99 -11.96
N ALA A 55 -41.43 1.41 -11.65
CA ALA A 55 -42.61 0.57 -11.75
C ALA A 55 -43.13 0.56 -13.19
N PRO A 56 -43.63 -0.59 -13.68
CA PRO A 56 -44.71 -0.61 -14.65
C PRO A 56 -46.01 -1.00 -13.97
N ALA A 57 -47.08 -0.32 -14.39
CA ALA A 57 -48.43 -0.44 -13.88
C ALA A 57 -49.05 -1.84 -14.07
N SER A 58 -49.99 -2.12 -13.18
CA SER A 58 -50.67 -3.38 -12.91
C SER A 58 -51.45 -4.02 -14.08
N LYS A 59 -51.44 -5.35 -14.14
CA LYS A 59 -52.67 -6.15 -14.27
C LYS A 59 -52.64 -7.33 -13.29
N LYS A 60 -53.63 -7.37 -12.40
CA LYS A 60 -53.85 -8.40 -11.38
C LYS A 60 -54.22 -9.73 -12.04
N ALA A 61 -53.42 -10.76 -11.81
CA ALA A 61 -53.87 -12.15 -11.87
C ALA A 61 -53.51 -12.81 -10.54
N ARG A 62 -54.52 -13.13 -9.73
CA ARG A 62 -54.36 -13.89 -8.48
C ARG A 62 -53.97 -15.32 -8.85
N TYR A 63 -52.68 -15.63 -8.78
CA TYR A 63 -52.20 -17.00 -8.63
C TYR A 63 -51.83 -17.19 -7.17
N GLN A 64 -52.70 -17.89 -6.44
CA GLN A 64 -52.57 -18.17 -5.02
C GLN A 64 -51.63 -19.37 -4.86
N HIS A 65 -50.32 -19.14 -5.01
CA HIS A 65 -49.32 -20.10 -4.56
C HIS A 65 -49.21 -19.96 -3.05
N CYS A 66 -49.54 -21.02 -2.30
CA CYS A 66 -49.23 -21.12 -0.88
C CYS A 66 -47.70 -21.17 -0.75
N GLN A 67 -47.04 -20.02 -0.62
CA GLN A 67 -45.68 -19.91 -0.13
C GLN A 67 -45.78 -19.83 1.39
N GLN A 68 -45.23 -20.81 2.10
CA GLN A 68 -45.00 -20.68 3.54
C GLN A 68 -44.28 -19.35 3.77
N SER A 69 -44.86 -18.46 4.57
CA SER A 69 -44.20 -17.21 4.93
C SER A 69 -42.92 -17.55 5.69
N LEU A 70 -41.77 -17.17 5.13
CA LEU A 70 -40.49 -17.28 5.84
C LEU A 70 -40.59 -16.47 7.13
N SER A 71 -40.43 -17.13 8.28
CA SER A 71 -40.46 -16.53 9.61
C SER A 71 -39.09 -16.62 10.24
N TRP A 72 -38.64 -15.53 10.86
CA TRP A 72 -37.42 -15.49 11.64
C TRP A 72 -37.57 -16.37 12.89
N LYS A 73 -36.62 -17.28 13.06
CA LYS A 73 -36.50 -18.18 14.20
C LYS A 73 -35.73 -17.52 15.35
N THR A 74 -35.92 -18.04 16.55
CA THR A 74 -35.34 -17.52 17.81
C THR A 74 -34.39 -18.55 18.44
N GLU A 75 -33.94 -18.28 19.66
CA GLU A 75 -33.17 -19.20 20.49
C GLU A 75 -33.91 -20.49 20.88
N SER A 76 -35.25 -20.51 20.82
CA SER A 76 -36.04 -21.71 21.12
C SER A 76 -36.10 -22.70 19.95
N ASP A 77 -35.75 -22.26 18.74
CA ASP A 77 -35.79 -23.07 17.54
C ASP A 77 -34.46 -23.79 17.32
N ALA A 78 -34.51 -25.10 17.07
CA ALA A 78 -33.32 -25.87 16.71
C ALA A 78 -32.84 -25.54 15.29
N ASP A 79 -31.53 -25.37 15.14
CA ASP A 79 -30.86 -25.20 13.85
C ASP A 79 -30.18 -26.49 13.38
N ALA A 80 -30.15 -26.70 12.06
CA ALA A 80 -29.44 -27.81 11.46
C ALA A 80 -27.94 -27.52 11.39
N VAL A 81 -27.13 -28.49 11.79
CA VAL A 81 -25.66 -28.41 11.66
C VAL A 81 -25.28 -28.52 10.19
N PRO A 82 -24.59 -27.51 9.60
CA PRO A 82 -24.16 -27.60 8.22
C PRO A 82 -23.06 -28.66 8.06
N PRO A 83 -23.09 -29.48 7.00
CA PRO A 83 -22.01 -30.42 6.71
C PRO A 83 -20.66 -29.74 6.61
N THR A 84 -19.68 -30.27 7.33
CA THR A 84 -18.31 -29.75 7.37
C THR A 84 -17.62 -29.92 6.03
N LEU A 85 -17.00 -28.86 5.52
CA LEU A 85 -16.12 -28.96 4.35
C LEU A 85 -14.78 -29.55 4.80
N ARG A 86 -14.36 -30.64 4.15
CA ARG A 86 -13.01 -31.20 4.36
C ARG A 86 -11.99 -30.20 3.82
N PHE A 87 -11.04 -29.79 4.66
CA PHE A 87 -9.96 -28.90 4.26
C PHE A 87 -8.90 -29.71 3.50
N LEU A 88 -8.75 -29.39 2.22
CA LEU A 88 -7.83 -30.04 1.28
C LEU A 88 -7.07 -28.94 0.53
N PRO A 89 -6.08 -28.31 1.18
CA PRO A 89 -5.24 -27.31 0.54
C PRO A 89 -4.37 -27.96 -0.54
N ALA A 90 -4.03 -27.21 -1.59
CA ALA A 90 -3.22 -27.72 -2.70
C ALA A 90 -1.75 -27.97 -2.31
N ARG A 91 -1.28 -27.24 -1.29
CA ARG A 91 0.04 -27.41 -0.66
C ARG A 91 -0.12 -27.37 0.86
N GLU A 92 0.94 -27.67 1.59
CA GLU A 92 0.94 -27.47 3.04
C GLU A 92 0.79 -25.97 3.37
N PRO A 93 -0.18 -25.57 4.22
CA PRO A 93 -0.31 -24.17 4.63
C PRO A 93 0.92 -23.64 5.38
N GLY A 94 1.21 -22.35 5.20
CA GLY A 94 2.36 -21.65 5.74
C GLY A 94 3.42 -21.32 4.69
N VAL A 95 4.61 -20.98 5.19
CA VAL A 95 5.79 -20.65 4.37
C VAL A 95 6.23 -21.84 3.52
N GLN A 96 6.57 -21.58 2.25
CA GLN A 96 7.02 -22.59 1.28
C GLN A 96 8.54 -22.60 1.10
N LEU A 97 9.26 -21.91 1.99
CA LEU A 97 10.73 -21.82 2.01
C LEU A 97 11.30 -22.88 2.94
N SER A 98 12.54 -23.31 2.66
CA SER A 98 13.28 -24.21 3.53
C SER A 98 13.60 -23.52 4.87
N MET A 99 13.21 -24.15 5.97
CA MET A 99 13.56 -23.73 7.34
C MET A 99 15.06 -23.86 7.66
N ARG A 100 15.82 -24.57 6.81
CA ARG A 100 17.26 -24.78 7.01
C ARG A 100 18.10 -23.61 6.49
N ASP A 101 17.51 -22.80 5.63
CA ASP A 101 18.21 -21.68 5.00
C ASP A 101 18.12 -20.46 5.92
N SER A 102 19.22 -19.72 6.03
CA SER A 102 19.21 -18.44 6.74
C SER A 102 18.61 -17.38 5.82
N HIS A 103 17.47 -16.83 6.21
CA HIS A 103 16.77 -15.79 5.46
C HIS A 103 16.94 -14.44 6.15
N SER A 104 17.72 -13.55 5.54
CA SER A 104 17.81 -12.15 5.96
C SER A 104 16.57 -11.35 5.50
N PRO A 105 16.24 -10.21 6.13
CA PRO A 105 15.16 -9.33 5.68
C PRO A 105 15.23 -8.95 4.20
N ALA A 106 16.41 -8.60 3.66
CA ALA A 106 16.54 -8.31 2.23
C ALA A 106 16.39 -9.55 1.36
N SER A 107 16.85 -10.73 1.80
CA SER A 107 16.65 -11.97 1.04
C SER A 107 15.15 -12.29 0.88
N LEU A 108 14.35 -12.10 1.94
CA LEU A 108 12.90 -12.29 1.92
C LEU A 108 12.20 -11.23 1.06
N PHE A 109 12.63 -9.97 1.12
CA PHE A 109 12.09 -8.90 0.27
C PHE A 109 12.38 -9.16 -1.22
N LYS A 110 13.60 -9.64 -1.53
CA LYS A 110 14.04 -9.96 -2.90
C LYS A 110 13.30 -11.16 -3.51
N LEU A 111 12.52 -11.93 -2.74
CA LEU A 111 11.57 -12.91 -3.31
C LEU A 111 10.48 -12.23 -4.15
N PHE A 112 10.08 -11.01 -3.77
CA PHE A 112 9.06 -10.23 -4.48
C PHE A 112 9.68 -9.31 -5.52
N PHE A 113 10.84 -8.73 -5.21
CA PHE A 113 11.66 -7.93 -6.12
C PHE A 113 12.94 -8.67 -6.48
N ALA A 114 12.78 -9.79 -7.20
CA ALA A 114 13.89 -10.60 -7.68
C ALA A 114 14.81 -9.79 -8.61
N GLU A 115 16.09 -10.16 -8.65
CA GLU A 115 17.10 -9.40 -9.37
C GLU A 115 16.78 -9.26 -10.86
N ASP A 116 16.23 -10.30 -11.50
CA ASP A 116 15.78 -10.24 -12.90
C ASP A 116 14.64 -9.23 -13.11
N ALA A 117 13.65 -9.20 -12.21
CA ALA A 117 12.57 -8.23 -12.29
C ALA A 117 13.09 -6.80 -12.07
N VAL A 118 14.03 -6.62 -11.14
CA VAL A 118 14.68 -5.33 -10.90
C VAL A 118 15.54 -4.91 -12.09
N ASN A 119 16.25 -5.83 -12.74
CA ASN A 119 17.00 -5.56 -13.96
C ASN A 119 16.09 -5.08 -15.10
N THR A 120 14.92 -5.70 -15.27
CA THR A 120 13.91 -5.23 -16.23
C THR A 120 13.43 -3.82 -15.90
N ILE A 121 13.12 -3.53 -14.63
CA ILE A 121 12.75 -2.16 -14.19
C ILE A 121 13.90 -1.18 -14.47
N CYS A 122 15.16 -1.56 -14.23
CA CYS A 122 16.31 -0.72 -14.52
C CYS A 122 16.43 -0.42 -16.01
N GLN A 123 16.30 -1.44 -16.88
CA GLN A 123 16.33 -1.27 -18.34
C GLN A 123 15.23 -0.30 -18.81
N ASN A 124 14.00 -0.50 -18.33
CA ASN A 124 12.85 0.36 -18.64
C ASN A 124 13.05 1.79 -18.12
N THR A 125 13.59 1.95 -16.93
CA THR A 125 13.94 3.24 -16.31
C THR A 125 15.02 3.97 -17.12
N ASN A 126 16.04 3.25 -17.62
CA ASN A 126 17.08 3.82 -18.47
C ASN A 126 16.53 4.29 -19.82
N LYS A 127 15.66 3.48 -20.47
CA LYS A 127 14.94 3.88 -21.69
C LYS A 127 14.07 5.12 -21.45
N GLN A 128 13.36 5.16 -20.33
CA GLN A 128 12.51 6.29 -19.94
C GLN A 128 13.31 7.58 -19.74
N ALA A 129 14.48 7.48 -19.10
CA ALA A 129 15.39 8.62 -18.94
C ALA A 129 15.95 9.10 -20.28
N ALA A 130 16.35 8.19 -21.19
CA ALA A 130 16.78 8.55 -22.53
C ALA A 130 15.67 9.29 -23.30
N ARG A 131 14.43 8.80 -23.22
CA ARG A 131 13.24 9.46 -23.80
C ARG A 131 13.03 10.86 -23.26
N ASN A 132 13.06 11.02 -21.94
CA ASN A 132 12.88 12.32 -21.28
C ASN A 132 14.00 13.31 -21.65
N LYS A 133 15.26 12.84 -21.79
CA LYS A 133 16.35 13.69 -22.29
C LYS A 133 16.16 14.08 -23.76
N GLY A 134 15.66 13.17 -24.60
CA GLY A 134 15.29 13.48 -25.98
C GLY A 134 14.20 14.56 -26.08
N LYS A 135 13.30 14.63 -25.09
CA LYS A 135 12.28 15.69 -24.93
C LYS A 135 12.82 17.00 -24.32
N GLY A 136 14.11 17.12 -24.06
CA GLY A 136 14.74 18.35 -23.56
C GLY A 136 14.96 18.41 -22.03
N ALA A 137 14.74 17.32 -21.28
CA ALA A 137 14.94 17.35 -19.83
C ALA A 137 16.40 17.64 -19.44
N LYS A 138 16.60 18.65 -18.58
CA LYS A 138 17.91 19.19 -18.19
C LYS A 138 18.44 18.52 -16.91
N TYR A 139 18.83 17.25 -17.00
CA TYR A 139 19.56 16.56 -15.93
C TYR A 139 20.64 15.61 -16.46
N LYS A 140 21.62 15.29 -15.61
CA LYS A 140 22.64 14.28 -15.90
C LYS A 140 22.05 12.89 -15.66
N TRP A 141 22.27 11.98 -16.59
CA TRP A 141 21.84 10.58 -16.48
C TRP A 141 23.02 9.66 -16.69
N VAL A 142 23.12 8.69 -15.80
CA VAL A 142 23.95 7.48 -15.91
C VAL A 142 22.98 6.32 -15.70
N ASP A 143 23.17 5.25 -16.44
CA ASP A 143 22.27 4.11 -16.35
C ASP A 143 22.23 3.53 -14.94
N VAL A 144 21.02 3.28 -14.44
CA VAL A 144 20.80 2.61 -13.15
C VAL A 144 20.93 1.11 -13.34
N GLY A 145 21.60 0.44 -12.40
CA GLY A 145 21.68 -1.02 -12.30
C GLY A 145 21.02 -1.54 -11.03
N ALA A 146 20.84 -2.86 -10.92
CA ALA A 146 20.09 -3.47 -9.82
C ALA A 146 20.58 -3.09 -8.42
N ALA A 147 21.90 -3.12 -8.18
CA ALA A 147 22.46 -2.74 -6.88
C ALA A 147 22.13 -1.30 -6.48
N GLU A 148 22.20 -0.34 -7.42
CA GLU A 148 21.81 1.05 -7.17
C GLU A 148 20.29 1.18 -7.00
N PHE A 149 19.50 0.40 -7.73
CA PHE A 149 18.05 0.41 -7.61
C PHE A 149 17.57 -0.14 -6.26
N TYR A 150 18.23 -1.16 -5.71
CA TYR A 150 17.95 -1.62 -4.35
C TYR A 150 18.27 -0.55 -3.30
N ARG A 151 19.37 0.20 -3.46
CA ARG A 151 19.67 1.36 -2.60
C ARG A 151 18.59 2.44 -2.71
N TYR A 152 18.06 2.67 -3.91
CA TYR A 152 16.94 3.58 -4.13
C TYR A 152 15.68 3.14 -3.36
N ILE A 153 15.34 1.84 -3.42
CA ILE A 153 14.23 1.27 -2.63
C ILE A 153 14.51 1.39 -1.12
N GLY A 154 15.73 1.10 -0.67
CA GLY A 154 16.13 1.25 0.73
C GLY A 154 15.92 2.68 1.24
N LEU A 155 16.23 3.69 0.42
CA LEU A 155 15.93 5.09 0.75
C LEU A 155 14.43 5.41 0.76
N ILE A 156 13.63 4.81 -0.12
CA ILE A 156 12.16 4.95 -0.07
C ILE A 156 11.64 4.45 1.29
N PHE A 157 12.09 3.27 1.74
CA PHE A 157 11.69 2.73 3.04
C PHE A 157 12.22 3.57 4.21
N TYR A 158 13.46 4.06 4.13
CA TYR A 158 14.00 4.99 5.13
C TYR A 158 13.13 6.23 5.29
N MET A 159 12.73 6.88 4.18
CA MET A 159 11.87 8.07 4.23
C MET A 159 10.44 7.75 4.69
N ALA A 160 9.98 6.52 4.51
CA ALA A 160 8.70 6.08 5.06
C ALA A 160 8.74 5.89 6.57
N MET A 161 9.89 5.47 7.12
CA MET A 161 10.13 5.36 8.56
C MET A 161 10.42 6.70 9.23
N MET A 162 11.22 7.55 8.60
CA MET A 162 11.64 8.87 9.09
C MET A 162 11.04 9.96 8.21
N LYS A 163 9.81 10.39 8.51
CA LYS A 163 9.11 11.40 7.69
C LYS A 163 9.62 12.81 8.01
N LEU A 164 10.27 13.43 7.02
CA LEU A 164 10.55 14.86 6.96
C LEU A 164 9.60 15.56 5.98
N ASP A 165 9.38 16.85 6.18
CA ASP A 165 8.37 17.64 5.44
C ASP A 165 8.69 17.77 3.95
N HIS A 166 9.95 18.06 3.60
CA HIS A 166 10.38 18.18 2.22
C HIS A 166 11.43 17.15 1.84
N ILE A 167 11.39 16.68 0.58
CA ILE A 167 12.38 15.74 0.06
C ILE A 167 13.82 16.29 0.13
N THR A 168 13.99 17.61 0.12
CA THR A 168 15.29 18.25 0.27
C THR A 168 15.87 18.13 1.67
N ASP A 169 15.02 17.96 2.70
CA ASP A 169 15.44 17.97 4.09
C ASP A 169 16.28 16.74 4.44
N TYR A 170 16.05 15.63 3.74
CA TYR A 170 16.86 14.41 3.81
C TYR A 170 18.33 14.60 3.36
N TRP A 171 18.62 15.69 2.64
CA TRP A 171 19.97 16.08 2.24
C TRP A 171 20.34 17.48 2.74
N ARG A 172 19.61 18.01 3.73
CA ARG A 172 19.96 19.27 4.38
C ARG A 172 21.33 19.11 5.04
N ARG A 173 22.19 20.12 4.85
CA ARG A 173 23.49 20.24 5.51
C ARG A 173 23.39 21.31 6.58
N ASP A 174 24.27 21.23 7.57
CA ASP A 174 24.59 22.35 8.46
C ASP A 174 23.41 22.83 9.33
N SER A 175 22.63 21.88 9.83
CA SER A 175 21.60 22.15 10.85
C SER A 175 21.48 20.99 11.85
N ILE A 176 20.94 21.26 13.04
CA ILE A 176 20.63 20.21 14.03
C ILE A 176 19.59 19.18 13.53
N PHE A 177 18.89 19.49 12.44
CA PHE A 177 17.90 18.62 11.79
C PHE A 177 18.49 17.80 10.64
N SER A 178 19.80 17.86 10.42
CA SER A 178 20.45 17.14 9.31
C SER A 178 20.48 15.64 9.58
N VAL A 179 20.07 14.84 8.60
CA VAL A 179 20.20 13.38 8.62
C VAL A 179 21.33 12.95 7.69
N LEU A 180 22.26 12.14 8.19
CA LEU A 180 23.46 11.78 7.44
C LEU A 180 23.23 10.68 6.40
N PHE A 181 22.24 9.81 6.65
CA PHE A 181 22.12 8.51 5.97
C PHE A 181 21.83 8.64 4.48
N PRO A 182 20.84 9.44 4.03
CA PRO A 182 20.51 9.51 2.60
C PRO A 182 21.68 9.96 1.75
N SER A 183 22.48 10.91 2.25
CA SER A 183 23.63 11.49 1.52
C SER A 183 24.80 10.52 1.33
N GLN A 184 24.95 9.52 2.21
CA GLN A 184 25.97 8.48 2.09
C GLN A 184 25.56 7.40 1.08
N VAL A 185 24.26 7.16 0.93
CA VAL A 185 23.73 6.14 0.02
C VAL A 185 23.70 6.65 -1.43
N MET A 186 23.15 7.85 -1.66
CA MET A 186 23.19 8.51 -2.96
C MET A 186 22.98 10.02 -2.85
N SER A 187 23.40 10.76 -3.88
CA SER A 187 23.16 12.21 -3.91
C SER A 187 21.68 12.53 -4.09
N ARG A 188 21.24 13.68 -3.57
CA ARG A 188 19.87 14.20 -3.73
C ARG A 188 19.42 14.20 -5.19
N ASP A 189 20.28 14.69 -6.08
CA ASP A 189 19.97 14.84 -7.49
C ASP A 189 19.89 13.48 -8.18
N ARG A 190 20.70 12.49 -7.75
CA ARG A 190 20.59 11.11 -8.24
C ARG A 190 19.28 10.46 -7.79
N TYR A 191 18.92 10.57 -6.51
CA TYR A 191 17.64 10.07 -6.00
C TYR A 191 16.45 10.66 -6.76
N ARG A 192 16.47 11.98 -6.99
CA ARG A 192 15.42 12.69 -7.74
C ARG A 192 15.33 12.22 -9.19
N THR A 193 16.46 12.16 -9.89
CA THR A 193 16.48 11.74 -11.30
C THR A 193 16.02 10.29 -11.46
N ILE A 194 16.37 9.37 -10.54
CA ILE A 194 15.81 8.01 -10.54
C ILE A 194 14.30 8.06 -10.29
N SER A 195 13.84 8.79 -9.26
CA SER A 195 12.41 8.94 -8.95
C SER A 195 11.58 9.54 -10.09
N TRP A 196 12.19 10.40 -10.90
CA TRP A 196 11.56 11.01 -12.06
C TRP A 196 11.49 10.11 -13.29
N ASN A 197 12.23 9.00 -13.32
CA ASN A 197 12.32 8.12 -14.47
C ASN A 197 11.96 6.66 -14.15
N VAL A 198 11.74 6.30 -12.88
CA VAL A 198 11.40 4.93 -12.50
C VAL A 198 10.16 4.45 -13.27
N HIS A 199 10.31 3.31 -13.94
CA HIS A 199 9.35 2.84 -14.95
C HIS A 199 9.32 1.31 -15.01
N MET A 200 8.12 0.70 -15.03
CA MET A 200 7.96 -0.76 -14.87
C MET A 200 7.75 -1.52 -16.20
N SER A 201 7.26 -0.86 -17.24
CA SER A 201 7.02 -1.40 -18.59
C SER A 201 7.99 -0.79 -19.61
N ASP A 202 8.01 -1.29 -20.85
CA ASP A 202 8.81 -0.64 -21.89
C ASP A 202 8.17 0.71 -22.31
N PRO A 203 8.91 1.85 -22.26
CA PRO A 203 8.36 3.15 -22.65
C PRO A 203 7.90 3.28 -24.11
N GLU A 204 8.33 2.39 -25.00
CA GLU A 204 7.86 2.33 -26.39
C GLU A 204 6.55 1.55 -26.50
N GLU A 205 6.46 0.38 -25.86
CA GLU A 205 5.21 -0.38 -25.79
C GLU A 205 4.10 0.43 -25.10
N ASP A 206 4.45 1.25 -24.11
CA ASP A 206 3.53 2.21 -23.50
C ASP A 206 2.91 3.16 -24.52
N ARG A 207 3.68 3.64 -25.51
CA ARG A 207 3.16 4.53 -26.55
C ARG A 207 2.17 3.80 -27.44
N GLU A 208 2.47 2.55 -27.76
CA GLU A 208 1.57 1.71 -28.54
C GLU A 208 0.25 1.43 -27.80
N ASP A 209 0.30 1.24 -26.48
CA ASP A 209 -0.89 1.08 -25.64
C ASP A 209 -1.64 2.42 -25.44
N ASP A 210 -0.92 3.52 -25.21
CA ASP A 210 -1.49 4.87 -25.07
C ASP A 210 -2.21 5.30 -26.37
N ALA A 211 -1.70 4.89 -27.55
CA ALA A 211 -2.35 5.14 -28.84
C ALA A 211 -3.73 4.45 -28.97
N LYS A 212 -4.02 3.47 -28.12
CA LYS A 212 -5.32 2.76 -28.08
C LYS A 212 -6.29 3.40 -27.10
N LYS A 213 -5.91 4.45 -26.36
CA LYS A 213 -6.73 5.10 -25.33
C LYS A 213 -8.13 5.44 -25.88
N GLY A 214 -9.17 5.00 -25.16
CA GLY A 214 -10.57 5.14 -25.57
C GLY A 214 -11.14 3.92 -26.33
N SER A 215 -10.30 2.97 -26.75
CA SER A 215 -10.75 1.68 -27.30
C SER A 215 -10.85 0.59 -26.23
N SER A 216 -11.47 -0.55 -26.59
CA SER A 216 -11.50 -1.76 -25.75
C SER A 216 -10.12 -2.41 -25.55
N ASP A 217 -9.17 -2.10 -26.43
CA ASP A 217 -7.87 -2.76 -26.49
C ASP A 217 -6.80 -2.03 -25.66
N HIS A 218 -7.14 -0.87 -25.08
CA HIS A 218 -6.27 -0.13 -24.18
C HIS A 218 -6.25 -0.73 -22.77
N ASP A 219 -5.05 -1.08 -22.29
CA ASP A 219 -4.88 -1.56 -20.93
C ASP A 219 -4.52 -0.43 -19.97
N ARG A 220 -5.51 0.02 -19.19
CA ARG A 220 -5.33 1.08 -18.17
C ARG A 220 -4.21 0.79 -17.16
N LEU A 221 -3.78 -0.47 -17.01
CA LEU A 221 -2.72 -0.87 -16.09
C LEU A 221 -1.40 -1.23 -16.79
N PHE A 222 -1.30 -1.07 -18.11
CA PHE A 222 -0.17 -1.52 -18.93
C PHE A 222 1.18 -1.20 -18.28
N ARG A 223 1.34 0.05 -17.84
CA ARG A 223 2.59 0.57 -17.27
C ARG A 223 3.10 -0.12 -16.02
N VAL A 224 2.24 -0.80 -15.27
CA VAL A 224 2.60 -1.52 -14.02
C VAL A 224 2.31 -3.01 -14.08
N LYS A 225 1.54 -3.44 -15.07
CA LYS A 225 1.01 -4.80 -15.18
C LYS A 225 2.10 -5.87 -15.13
N PRO A 226 3.27 -5.73 -15.77
CA PRO A 226 4.37 -6.69 -15.62
C PRO A 226 4.79 -6.87 -14.15
N LEU A 227 4.96 -5.77 -13.42
CA LEU A 227 5.34 -5.82 -12.01
C LEU A 227 4.21 -6.41 -11.15
N ILE A 228 2.95 -6.06 -11.40
CA ILE A 228 1.81 -6.65 -10.69
C ILE A 228 1.85 -8.17 -10.78
N TYR A 229 2.05 -8.73 -11.98
CA TYR A 229 2.13 -10.19 -12.15
C TYR A 229 3.32 -10.80 -11.44
N THR A 230 4.49 -10.16 -11.48
CA THR A 230 5.66 -10.60 -10.71
C THR A 230 5.35 -10.69 -9.23
N ILE A 231 4.75 -9.65 -8.64
CA ILE A 231 4.41 -9.63 -7.21
C ILE A 231 3.33 -10.67 -6.88
N GLN A 232 2.26 -10.77 -7.69
CA GLN A 232 1.22 -11.78 -7.49
C GLN A 232 1.77 -13.21 -7.54
N ASN A 233 2.68 -13.49 -8.47
CA ASN A 233 3.33 -14.78 -8.59
C ASN A 233 4.23 -15.07 -7.38
N ALA A 234 4.97 -14.08 -6.89
CA ALA A 234 5.76 -14.23 -5.67
C ALA A 234 4.88 -14.49 -4.43
N CYS A 235 3.78 -13.74 -4.26
CA CYS A 235 2.81 -13.96 -3.18
C CYS A 235 2.26 -15.39 -3.16
N LYS A 236 2.01 -15.97 -4.34
CA LYS A 236 1.53 -17.35 -4.49
C LYS A 236 2.64 -18.37 -4.35
N SER A 237 3.88 -18.06 -4.73
CA SER A 237 4.96 -19.04 -4.75
C SER A 237 5.47 -19.37 -3.36
N PHE A 238 5.72 -18.36 -2.53
CA PHE A 238 6.46 -18.49 -1.26
C PHE A 238 5.58 -18.71 -0.02
N TYR A 239 4.26 -18.68 -0.18
CA TYR A 239 3.32 -18.88 0.90
C TYR A 239 2.08 -19.63 0.42
N HIS A 240 1.50 -20.47 1.28
CA HIS A 240 0.21 -21.07 1.04
C HIS A 240 -0.73 -20.78 2.22
N PRO A 241 -1.93 -20.22 2.00
CA PRO A 241 -2.71 -19.71 3.11
C PRO A 241 -3.36 -20.81 3.97
N HIS A 242 -3.57 -20.46 5.23
CA HIS A 242 -4.39 -21.20 6.17
C HIS A 242 -5.87 -21.14 5.78
N ARG A 243 -6.68 -21.94 6.48
CA ARG A 243 -8.07 -22.21 6.12
C ARG A 243 -8.97 -20.98 6.02
N CYS A 244 -8.71 -19.94 6.82
CA CYS A 244 -9.55 -18.75 6.88
C CYS A 244 -8.95 -17.63 6.02
N LEU A 245 -9.66 -17.29 4.95
CA LEU A 245 -9.31 -16.22 4.03
C LEU A 245 -10.24 -15.03 4.21
N ALA A 246 -9.77 -13.83 3.91
CA ALA A 246 -10.61 -12.65 3.89
C ALA A 246 -10.42 -11.86 2.60
N VAL A 247 -11.54 -11.43 2.01
CA VAL A 247 -11.60 -10.53 0.88
C VAL A 247 -11.96 -9.13 1.38
N GLY A 248 -11.16 -8.16 1.01
CA GLY A 248 -11.35 -6.77 1.40
C GLY A 248 -10.85 -5.78 0.37
N GLU A 249 -10.98 -4.50 0.73
CA GLU A 249 -10.57 -3.36 -0.08
C GLU A 249 -9.39 -2.65 0.58
N ARG A 250 -8.32 -2.41 -0.17
CA ARG A 250 -7.26 -1.47 0.21
C ARG A 250 -7.37 -0.23 -0.64
N VAL A 251 -7.35 0.93 0.00
CA VAL A 251 -7.33 2.21 -0.72
C VAL A 251 -5.98 2.87 -0.47
N ALA A 252 -5.20 3.03 -1.53
CA ALA A 252 -4.02 3.89 -1.53
C ALA A 252 -4.51 5.34 -1.62
N ARG A 253 -4.97 5.90 -0.50
CA ARG A 253 -5.49 7.28 -0.41
C ARG A 253 -4.37 8.32 -0.49
N TRP A 254 -4.70 9.46 -1.09
CA TRP A 254 -3.86 10.66 -1.15
C TRP A 254 -4.67 11.90 -0.72
N LYS A 255 -4.01 12.91 -0.14
CA LYS A 255 -4.62 14.22 0.17
C LYS A 255 -4.89 14.99 -1.13
N GLY A 256 -6.15 15.10 -1.55
CA GLY A 256 -6.57 15.95 -2.68
C GLY A 256 -6.65 15.30 -4.07
N ALA A 257 -6.48 13.98 -4.21
CA ALA A 257 -6.76 13.26 -5.47
C ALA A 257 -7.41 11.89 -5.22
N LYS A 258 -8.17 11.38 -6.21
CA LYS A 258 -8.80 10.05 -6.17
C LYS A 258 -7.70 8.97 -6.11
N GLY A 259 -7.59 8.27 -4.98
CA GLY A 259 -6.63 7.17 -4.78
C GLY A 259 -6.99 5.91 -5.56
N PHE A 260 -6.05 4.97 -5.68
CA PHE A 260 -6.32 3.65 -6.27
C PHE A 260 -6.96 2.72 -5.24
N LYS A 261 -7.86 1.87 -5.73
CA LYS A 261 -8.52 0.85 -4.95
C LYS A 261 -8.05 -0.52 -5.41
N LEU A 262 -7.60 -1.33 -4.48
CA LEU A 262 -7.24 -2.73 -4.69
C LEU A 262 -8.26 -3.60 -3.97
N PHE A 263 -8.67 -4.67 -4.63
CA PHE A 263 -9.34 -5.78 -3.98
C PHE A 263 -8.29 -6.82 -3.61
N VAL A 264 -8.31 -7.28 -2.36
CA VAL A 264 -7.21 -8.07 -1.80
C VAL A 264 -7.76 -9.33 -1.15
N LEU A 265 -7.12 -10.45 -1.42
CA LEU A 265 -7.29 -11.72 -0.72
C LEU A 265 -6.16 -11.88 0.29
N THR A 266 -6.53 -12.07 1.55
CA THR A 266 -5.57 -12.18 2.66
C THR A 266 -5.79 -13.47 3.45
N ASP A 267 -4.70 -14.03 3.98
CA ASP A 267 -4.79 -15.02 5.04
C ASP A 267 -5.16 -14.31 6.34
N SER A 268 -6.24 -14.76 6.98
CA SER A 268 -6.75 -14.12 8.18
C SER A 268 -6.00 -14.50 9.45
N SER A 269 -5.14 -15.52 9.41
CA SER A 269 -4.33 -15.91 10.58
C SER A 269 -3.23 -14.88 10.89
N ASN A 270 -2.61 -14.33 9.85
CA ASN A 270 -1.40 -13.51 9.96
C ASN A 270 -1.45 -12.21 9.12
N GLY A 271 -2.43 -12.06 8.23
CA GLY A 271 -2.56 -10.90 7.35
C GLY A 271 -1.73 -10.99 6.06
N TYR A 272 -1.23 -12.16 5.67
CA TYR A 272 -0.45 -12.32 4.43
C TYR A 272 -1.31 -11.98 3.21
N THR A 273 -0.78 -11.18 2.29
CA THR A 273 -1.47 -10.87 1.02
C THR A 273 -1.25 -12.00 0.03
N VAL A 274 -2.29 -12.80 -0.23
CA VAL A 274 -2.24 -13.98 -1.10
C VAL A 274 -2.38 -13.59 -2.56
N ASP A 275 -3.34 -12.71 -2.86
CA ASP A 275 -3.59 -12.20 -4.20
C ASP A 275 -4.28 -10.84 -4.12
N PHE A 276 -4.28 -10.10 -5.23
CA PHE A 276 -4.97 -8.81 -5.32
C PHE A 276 -5.32 -8.46 -6.76
N SER A 277 -6.27 -7.55 -6.96
CA SER A 277 -6.60 -6.98 -8.26
C SER A 277 -6.83 -5.48 -8.14
N VAL A 278 -6.34 -4.69 -9.09
CA VAL A 278 -6.52 -3.25 -9.12
C VAL A 278 -7.88 -2.92 -9.73
N TYR A 279 -8.66 -2.07 -9.08
CA TYR A 279 -9.93 -1.59 -9.60
C TYR A 279 -9.69 -0.54 -10.69
N THR A 280 -10.14 -0.83 -11.92
CA THR A 280 -9.97 0.03 -13.09
C THR A 280 -11.25 0.71 -13.57
N GLY A 281 -12.37 0.56 -12.84
CA GLY A 281 -13.68 1.10 -13.24
C GLY A 281 -14.76 0.03 -13.32
N ARG A 282 -15.95 0.40 -13.81
CA ARG A 282 -17.12 -0.49 -13.90
C ARG A 282 -17.16 -1.32 -15.19
N ASP A 283 -16.19 -1.15 -16.08
CA ASP A 283 -16.24 -1.67 -17.46
C ASP A 283 -15.96 -3.18 -17.56
N ASN A 284 -15.61 -3.84 -16.44
CA ASN A 284 -15.11 -5.21 -16.45
C ASN A 284 -15.93 -6.15 -15.54
N VAL A 285 -17.11 -6.55 -16.03
CA VAL A 285 -18.04 -7.49 -15.36
C VAL A 285 -18.30 -8.69 -16.27
N PRO A 286 -17.33 -9.60 -16.46
CA PRO A 286 -17.38 -10.64 -17.48
C PRO A 286 -18.55 -11.63 -17.33
N THR A 287 -19.06 -11.85 -16.10
CA THR A 287 -20.15 -12.83 -15.89
C THR A 287 -21.55 -12.21 -15.90
N GLY A 288 -21.64 -10.88 -15.95
CA GLY A 288 -22.89 -10.13 -15.75
C GLY A 288 -23.47 -10.21 -14.34
N GLN A 289 -22.78 -10.84 -13.37
CA GLN A 289 -23.26 -10.94 -11.97
C GLN A 289 -22.92 -9.71 -11.11
N GLY A 290 -22.12 -8.80 -11.66
CA GLY A 290 -21.69 -7.56 -11.02
C GLY A 290 -20.25 -7.62 -10.50
N LEU A 291 -19.62 -6.45 -10.42
CA LEU A 291 -18.22 -6.28 -10.02
C LEU A 291 -17.85 -7.06 -8.76
N SER A 292 -18.67 -6.98 -7.70
CA SER A 292 -18.31 -7.60 -6.43
C SER A 292 -18.38 -9.13 -6.45
N TYR A 293 -19.19 -9.73 -7.32
CA TYR A 293 -19.18 -11.17 -7.55
C TYR A 293 -17.91 -11.57 -8.31
N ASP A 294 -17.63 -10.90 -9.43
CA ASP A 294 -16.52 -11.23 -10.33
C ASP A 294 -15.16 -11.06 -9.65
N THR A 295 -15.01 -10.03 -8.82
CA THR A 295 -13.81 -9.83 -8.00
C THR A 295 -13.56 -10.99 -7.04
N VAL A 296 -14.58 -11.47 -6.33
CA VAL A 296 -14.37 -12.59 -5.39
C VAL A 296 -14.04 -13.87 -6.15
N MET A 297 -14.77 -14.14 -7.22
CA MET A 297 -14.54 -15.36 -8.02
C MET A 297 -13.18 -15.35 -8.73
N SER A 298 -12.66 -14.19 -9.13
CA SER A 298 -11.32 -14.09 -9.74
C SER A 298 -10.19 -14.26 -8.72
N LEU A 299 -10.35 -13.74 -7.50
CA LEU A 299 -9.39 -13.92 -6.41
C LEU A 299 -9.36 -15.35 -5.86
N ILE A 300 -10.51 -16.04 -5.85
CA ILE A 300 -10.62 -17.43 -5.36
C ILE A 300 -10.23 -18.42 -6.46
N ASN A 301 -8.92 -18.64 -6.60
CA ASN A 301 -8.39 -19.62 -7.54
C ASN A 301 -8.31 -21.03 -6.92
N ARG A 302 -9.29 -21.88 -7.23
CA ARG A 302 -9.33 -23.28 -6.74
C ARG A 302 -8.12 -24.13 -7.16
N ARG A 303 -7.51 -23.89 -8.32
CA ARG A 303 -6.33 -24.65 -8.77
C ARG A 303 -5.13 -24.37 -7.88
N PHE A 304 -4.99 -23.12 -7.46
CA PHE A 304 -3.92 -22.70 -6.55
C PHE A 304 -4.22 -23.06 -5.09
N LEU A 305 -5.45 -22.80 -4.62
CA LEU A 305 -5.80 -22.96 -3.21
C LEU A 305 -6.09 -24.42 -2.83
N GLY A 306 -6.81 -25.17 -3.67
CA GLY A 306 -7.45 -26.42 -3.26
C GLY A 306 -8.90 -26.17 -2.82
N SER A 307 -9.35 -26.82 -1.75
CA SER A 307 -10.76 -26.74 -1.29
C SER A 307 -10.93 -26.79 0.23
N GLY A 308 -12.12 -26.44 0.70
CA GLY A 308 -12.47 -26.44 2.13
C GLY A 308 -12.05 -25.20 2.92
N TYR A 309 -11.63 -24.15 2.21
CA TYR A 309 -11.36 -22.83 2.78
C TYR A 309 -12.65 -22.14 3.22
N HIS A 310 -12.54 -21.25 4.19
CA HIS A 310 -13.60 -20.37 4.67
C HIS A 310 -13.27 -18.93 4.30
N VAL A 311 -14.08 -18.32 3.44
CA VAL A 311 -13.87 -16.98 2.92
C VAL A 311 -14.77 -15.99 3.65
N TYR A 312 -14.16 -14.96 4.22
CA TYR A 312 -14.83 -13.90 4.95
C TYR A 312 -14.81 -12.61 4.14
N MET A 313 -15.93 -11.90 4.10
CA MET A 313 -16.04 -10.70 3.28
C MET A 313 -17.08 -9.73 3.81
N ASP A 314 -16.97 -8.46 3.42
CA ASP A 314 -17.91 -7.43 3.84
C ASP A 314 -19.25 -7.46 3.06
N ASN A 315 -20.08 -6.47 3.33
CA ASN A 315 -21.39 -6.33 2.70
C ASN A 315 -21.38 -5.86 1.25
N PHE A 316 -20.25 -5.32 0.75
CA PHE A 316 -20.09 -4.98 -0.65
C PHE A 316 -20.01 -6.24 -1.51
N TYR A 317 -19.41 -7.32 -1.00
CA TYR A 317 -19.29 -8.60 -1.70
C TYR A 317 -20.47 -9.55 -1.46
N THR A 318 -20.95 -9.61 -0.22
CA THR A 318 -21.88 -10.66 0.20
C THR A 318 -23.19 -10.66 -0.61
N SER A 319 -23.50 -11.82 -1.20
CA SER A 319 -24.79 -12.10 -1.84
C SER A 319 -25.13 -13.60 -1.76
N PRO A 320 -26.43 -13.97 -1.73
CA PRO A 320 -26.88 -15.36 -1.73
C PRO A 320 -26.36 -16.17 -2.93
N LYS A 321 -26.30 -15.55 -4.12
CA LYS A 321 -25.79 -16.21 -5.34
C LYS A 321 -24.31 -16.54 -5.21
N LEU A 322 -23.49 -15.56 -4.83
CA LEU A 322 -22.06 -15.74 -4.60
C LEU A 322 -21.80 -16.88 -3.60
N PHE A 323 -22.53 -16.91 -2.49
CA PHE A 323 -22.31 -17.91 -1.45
C PHE A 323 -22.72 -19.32 -1.88
N LYS A 324 -23.80 -19.46 -2.66
CA LYS A 324 -24.21 -20.73 -3.26
C LYS A 324 -23.13 -21.24 -4.24
N ASP A 325 -22.57 -20.36 -5.07
CA ASP A 325 -21.54 -20.74 -6.06
C ASP A 325 -20.18 -21.06 -5.42
N LEU A 326 -19.76 -20.29 -4.42
CA LEU A 326 -18.56 -20.60 -3.62
C LEU A 326 -18.70 -21.98 -2.97
N LEU A 327 -19.88 -22.29 -2.39
CA LEU A 327 -20.14 -23.58 -1.79
C LEU A 327 -20.13 -24.72 -2.82
N ALA A 328 -20.65 -24.50 -4.04
CA ALA A 328 -20.54 -25.44 -5.14
C ALA A 328 -19.07 -25.71 -5.53
N CYS A 329 -18.22 -24.67 -5.44
CA CYS A 329 -16.78 -24.76 -5.61
C CYS A 329 -16.05 -25.35 -4.39
N LYS A 330 -16.76 -25.79 -3.34
CA LYS A 330 -16.24 -26.32 -2.06
C LYS A 330 -15.52 -25.27 -1.20
N PHE A 331 -15.94 -24.01 -1.30
CA PHE A 331 -15.52 -22.91 -0.42
C PHE A 331 -16.68 -22.52 0.51
N GLY A 332 -16.39 -22.47 1.80
CA GLY A 332 -17.28 -21.90 2.79
C GLY A 332 -17.24 -20.39 2.75
N ALA A 333 -18.33 -19.72 3.11
CA ALA A 333 -18.41 -18.27 3.10
C ALA A 333 -19.12 -17.72 4.35
N CYS A 334 -18.68 -16.56 4.81
CA CYS A 334 -19.31 -15.81 5.88
C CYS A 334 -19.13 -14.31 5.62
N GLY A 335 -20.18 -13.51 5.78
CA GLY A 335 -20.07 -12.08 5.53
C GLY A 335 -21.25 -11.28 6.02
N THR A 336 -21.00 -10.01 6.32
CA THR A 336 -22.10 -9.08 6.59
C THR A 336 -22.89 -8.85 5.31
N TYR A 337 -24.21 -8.65 5.38
CA TYR A 337 -25.03 -8.45 4.18
C TYR A 337 -25.96 -7.23 4.31
N ARG A 338 -26.35 -6.69 3.15
CA ARG A 338 -27.40 -5.67 3.05
C ARG A 338 -28.74 -6.34 2.75
N GLU A 339 -29.79 -5.98 3.48
CA GLU A 339 -31.13 -6.59 3.34
C GLU A 339 -31.72 -6.41 1.93
N PHE A 340 -31.44 -5.27 1.30
CA PHE A 340 -31.88 -4.96 -0.06
C PHE A 340 -31.04 -5.62 -1.17
N ARG A 341 -30.12 -6.53 -0.85
CA ARG A 341 -29.52 -7.42 -1.87
C ARG A 341 -30.57 -8.42 -2.37
N ARG A 342 -30.46 -8.81 -3.64
CA ARG A 342 -31.35 -9.81 -4.26
C ARG A 342 -31.18 -11.17 -3.58
N GLY A 343 -32.29 -11.82 -3.24
CA GLY A 343 -32.33 -13.15 -2.61
C GLY A 343 -32.09 -13.17 -1.10
N CYS A 344 -31.85 -12.02 -0.45
CA CYS A 344 -31.82 -11.96 1.01
C CYS A 344 -33.25 -11.99 1.57
N PRO A 345 -33.49 -12.57 2.76
CA PRO A 345 -34.80 -12.51 3.41
C PRO A 345 -35.25 -11.06 3.63
N ARG A 346 -36.46 -10.72 3.19
CA ARG A 346 -37.09 -9.40 3.38
C ARG A 346 -38.48 -9.57 3.94
N SER A 347 -38.86 -8.65 4.84
CA SER A 347 -40.23 -8.58 5.39
C SER A 347 -40.71 -9.91 5.98
N ALA A 348 -39.78 -10.74 6.47
CA ALA A 348 -40.10 -11.99 7.14
C ALA A 348 -40.69 -11.69 8.53
N VAL A 349 -41.62 -12.54 8.96
CA VAL A 349 -42.29 -12.38 10.25
C VAL A 349 -41.27 -12.54 11.39
N ASN A 350 -41.47 -11.85 12.52
CA ASN A 350 -40.60 -11.90 13.71
C ASN A 350 -39.18 -11.32 13.53
N ASP A 351 -39.03 -10.34 12.64
CA ASP A 351 -37.76 -9.62 12.46
C ASP A 351 -37.34 -8.82 13.71
N LEU A 352 -36.04 -8.54 13.83
CA LEU A 352 -35.54 -7.60 14.84
C LEU A 352 -35.99 -6.18 14.52
N THR A 353 -36.20 -5.40 15.58
CA THR A 353 -36.51 -3.97 15.49
C THR A 353 -35.48 -3.19 16.28
N ASP A 354 -35.39 -1.87 16.07
CA ASP A 354 -34.50 -1.00 16.85
C ASP A 354 -34.84 -0.98 18.36
N LYS A 355 -36.01 -1.47 18.74
CA LYS A 355 -36.46 -1.61 20.12
C LYS A 355 -36.08 -2.95 20.76
N SER A 356 -35.56 -3.90 19.97
CA SER A 356 -35.17 -5.21 20.47
C SER A 356 -34.04 -5.08 21.51
N PRO A 357 -34.06 -5.87 22.61
CA PRO A 357 -32.99 -5.84 23.60
C PRO A 357 -31.64 -6.23 22.98
N ARG A 358 -30.57 -5.60 23.45
CA ARG A 358 -29.20 -5.98 23.08
C ARG A 358 -28.94 -7.44 23.44
N GLY A 359 -28.29 -8.18 22.54
CA GLY A 359 -28.04 -9.61 22.65
C GLY A 359 -29.11 -10.49 21.98
N THR A 360 -30.29 -9.93 21.66
CA THR A 360 -31.33 -10.68 20.93
C THR A 360 -30.83 -11.04 19.54
N TYR A 361 -31.06 -12.27 19.09
CA TYR A 361 -30.80 -12.68 17.71
C TYR A 361 -32.01 -13.33 17.06
N ARG A 362 -32.00 -13.33 15.74
CA ARG A 362 -32.97 -13.97 14.87
C ARG A 362 -32.23 -14.66 13.74
N TRP A 363 -32.75 -15.80 13.28
CA TRP A 363 -32.11 -16.52 12.18
C TRP A 363 -33.11 -17.14 11.20
N ILE A 364 -32.69 -17.30 9.95
CA ILE A 364 -33.42 -18.01 8.87
C ILE A 364 -32.42 -18.90 8.15
N ARG A 365 -32.82 -20.13 7.82
CA ARG A 365 -32.02 -21.04 7.00
C ARG A 365 -32.76 -21.38 5.70
N ASP A 366 -32.12 -21.08 4.58
CA ASP A 366 -32.52 -21.50 3.23
C ASP A 366 -31.51 -22.53 2.72
N GLY A 367 -31.83 -23.82 2.91
CA GLY A 367 -30.92 -24.93 2.62
C GLY A 367 -29.59 -24.77 3.36
N ARG A 368 -28.52 -24.45 2.61
CA ARG A 368 -27.17 -24.25 3.16
C ARG A 368 -26.87 -22.81 3.58
N LEU A 369 -27.70 -21.84 3.18
CA LEU A 369 -27.53 -20.45 3.59
C LEU A 369 -28.18 -20.22 4.95
N LEU A 370 -27.40 -19.69 5.88
CA LEU A 370 -27.86 -19.19 7.15
C LEU A 370 -27.81 -17.66 7.12
N PHE A 371 -28.94 -17.02 7.41
CA PHE A 371 -29.02 -15.60 7.68
C PHE A 371 -29.24 -15.40 9.17
N VAL A 372 -28.45 -14.54 9.78
CA VAL A 372 -28.55 -14.17 11.20
C VAL A 372 -28.64 -12.66 11.31
N LYS A 373 -29.55 -12.18 12.15
CA LYS A 373 -29.56 -10.82 12.65
C LYS A 373 -29.29 -10.85 14.16
N TRP A 374 -28.41 -9.97 14.62
CA TRP A 374 -28.08 -9.84 16.03
C TRP A 374 -28.13 -8.38 16.47
N MET A 375 -28.80 -8.13 17.59
CA MET A 375 -28.96 -6.79 18.12
C MET A 375 -27.76 -6.43 19.02
N ASP A 376 -26.85 -5.60 18.52
CA ASP A 376 -25.82 -4.97 19.36
C ASP A 376 -26.30 -3.60 19.86
N THR A 377 -25.51 -2.54 19.64
CA THR A 377 -26.02 -1.16 19.70
C THR A 377 -26.89 -0.85 18.48
N GLN A 378 -26.63 -1.54 17.37
CA GLN A 378 -27.42 -1.52 16.13
C GLN A 378 -27.54 -2.96 15.61
N PRO A 379 -28.55 -3.26 14.77
CA PRO A 379 -28.69 -4.58 14.17
C PRO A 379 -27.49 -4.89 13.27
N VAL A 380 -26.95 -6.10 13.44
CA VAL A 380 -25.87 -6.66 12.62
C VAL A 380 -26.41 -7.86 11.88
N SER A 381 -26.32 -7.83 10.55
CA SER A 381 -26.84 -8.87 9.66
C SER A 381 -25.68 -9.64 9.02
N VAL A 382 -25.61 -10.95 9.25
CA VAL A 382 -24.56 -11.85 8.74
C VAL A 382 -25.19 -13.02 7.98
N CYS A 383 -24.60 -13.35 6.83
CA CYS A 383 -24.93 -14.53 6.05
C CYS A 383 -23.77 -15.52 6.16
N SER A 384 -24.04 -16.82 6.19
CA SER A 384 -23.00 -17.85 6.19
C SER A 384 -23.45 -19.17 5.56
N THR A 385 -22.50 -19.95 5.03
CA THR A 385 -22.71 -21.32 4.55
C THR A 385 -22.08 -22.41 5.44
N ILE A 386 -21.36 -22.02 6.49
CA ILE A 386 -20.50 -22.90 7.30
C ILE A 386 -20.84 -22.95 8.78
N HIS A 387 -21.65 -22.01 9.29
CA HIS A 387 -21.98 -21.93 10.71
C HIS A 387 -23.41 -22.41 11.00
N THR A 388 -23.62 -22.89 12.23
CA THR A 388 -24.94 -22.92 12.89
C THR A 388 -25.29 -21.53 13.40
N ALA A 389 -26.57 -21.28 13.67
CA ALA A 389 -27.04 -20.00 14.19
C ALA A 389 -26.40 -19.65 15.54
N TYR A 390 -26.34 -20.62 16.45
CA TYR A 390 -25.84 -20.41 17.80
C TYR A 390 -25.27 -21.71 18.40
N THR A 391 -24.17 -21.59 19.15
CA THR A 391 -23.47 -22.71 19.80
C THR A 391 -23.31 -22.53 21.32
N GLY A 392 -24.00 -21.55 21.91
CA GLY A 392 -23.89 -21.25 23.34
C GLY A 392 -22.89 -20.14 23.68
N ASP A 393 -22.32 -19.49 22.67
CA ASP A 393 -21.25 -18.50 22.87
C ASP A 393 -21.75 -17.14 23.38
N THR A 394 -20.90 -16.46 24.16
CA THR A 394 -21.22 -15.13 24.69
C THR A 394 -20.10 -14.13 24.43
N LEU A 395 -20.48 -12.88 24.12
CA LEU A 395 -19.58 -11.75 24.00
C LEU A 395 -19.71 -10.84 25.21
N ARG A 396 -18.59 -10.55 25.86
CA ARG A 396 -18.50 -9.57 26.95
C ARG A 396 -18.30 -8.17 26.37
N LYS A 397 -19.18 -7.24 26.72
CA LYS A 397 -19.08 -5.84 26.27
C LYS A 397 -19.23 -4.88 27.44
N LYS A 398 -18.51 -3.76 27.39
CA LYS A 398 -18.71 -2.63 28.30
C LYS A 398 -19.99 -1.90 27.88
N VAL A 399 -20.90 -1.75 28.82
CA VAL A 399 -22.18 -1.07 28.66
C VAL A 399 -22.23 0.08 29.66
N LYS A 400 -22.66 1.24 29.19
CA LYS A 400 -22.89 2.38 30.08
C LYS A 400 -24.25 2.20 30.75
N SER A 401 -24.25 2.08 32.07
CA SER A 401 -25.46 2.05 32.88
C SER A 401 -26.21 3.39 32.75
N LYS A 402 -27.52 3.40 33.04
CA LYS A 402 -28.33 4.62 33.16
C LYS A 402 -27.73 5.62 34.16
N ARG A 403 -26.94 5.15 35.13
CA ARG A 403 -26.23 5.97 36.12
C ARG A 403 -24.84 6.45 35.64
N GLY A 404 -24.51 6.27 34.37
CA GLY A 404 -23.24 6.72 33.77
C GLY A 404 -22.03 5.82 33.99
N ALA A 405 -22.10 4.86 34.93
CA ALA A 405 -21.02 3.90 35.19
C ALA A 405 -20.88 2.86 34.07
N TRP A 406 -19.64 2.49 33.73
CA TRP A 406 -19.35 1.41 32.79
C TRP A 406 -19.34 0.07 33.51
N THR A 407 -20.17 -0.87 33.05
CA THR A 407 -20.20 -2.26 33.55
C THR A 407 -19.95 -3.23 32.40
N THR A 408 -19.31 -4.36 32.70
CA THR A 408 -19.12 -5.43 31.71
C THR A 408 -20.31 -6.39 31.79
N GLN A 409 -21.02 -6.58 30.68
CA GLN A 409 -22.14 -7.52 30.57
C GLN A 409 -21.85 -8.56 29.48
N ALA A 410 -22.33 -9.78 29.68
CA ALA A 410 -22.24 -10.86 28.71
C ALA A 410 -23.54 -10.95 27.91
N PHE A 411 -23.43 -11.01 26.59
CA PHE A 411 -24.55 -11.14 25.67
C PHE A 411 -24.41 -12.42 24.85
N PRO A 412 -25.49 -13.20 24.64
CA PRO A 412 -25.48 -14.27 23.64
C PRO A 412 -25.02 -13.71 22.29
N CYS A 413 -24.10 -14.39 21.64
CA CYS A 413 -23.62 -13.99 20.33
C CYS A 413 -23.70 -15.15 19.34
N PRO A 414 -24.40 -14.96 18.21
CA PRO A 414 -24.44 -15.97 17.17
C PRO A 414 -23.05 -16.38 16.67
N SER A 415 -22.87 -17.68 16.43
CA SER A 415 -21.61 -18.27 15.98
C SER A 415 -21.00 -17.58 14.74
N PRO A 416 -21.77 -17.28 13.66
CA PRO A 416 -21.20 -16.59 12.49
C PRO A 416 -20.75 -15.16 12.81
N VAL A 417 -21.40 -14.47 13.76
CA VAL A 417 -21.00 -13.10 14.17
C VAL A 417 -19.70 -13.13 14.96
N MET A 418 -19.55 -14.11 15.86
CA MET A 418 -18.30 -14.27 16.62
C MET A 418 -17.11 -14.57 15.70
N GLU A 419 -17.23 -15.59 14.84
CA GLU A 419 -16.11 -15.99 14.00
C GLU A 419 -15.77 -14.90 12.97
N TYR A 420 -16.77 -14.20 12.42
CA TYR A 420 -16.55 -13.04 11.55
C TYR A 420 -15.69 -11.97 12.23
N ASN A 421 -16.00 -11.60 13.48
CA ASN A 421 -15.24 -10.59 14.21
C ASN A 421 -13.80 -11.04 14.52
N LYS A 422 -13.60 -12.33 14.78
CA LYS A 422 -12.28 -12.91 15.04
C LYS A 422 -11.39 -12.85 13.79
N VAL A 423 -11.93 -13.24 12.64
CA VAL A 423 -11.20 -13.30 11.36
C VAL A 423 -10.81 -11.91 10.84
N LEU A 424 -11.69 -10.91 11.00
CA LEU A 424 -11.39 -9.53 10.58
C LEU A 424 -10.17 -8.91 11.28
N GLY A 425 -9.74 -9.45 12.43
CA GLY A 425 -8.55 -8.99 13.14
C GLY A 425 -7.25 -9.14 12.31
N GLY A 426 -7.13 -10.20 11.50
CA GLY A 426 -5.93 -10.47 10.69
C GLY A 426 -5.79 -9.52 9.50
N VAL A 427 -6.89 -9.23 8.80
CA VAL A 427 -6.91 -8.24 7.70
C VAL A 427 -6.49 -6.87 8.22
N ALA A 428 -7.05 -6.47 9.37
CA ALA A 428 -6.72 -5.21 10.03
C ALA A 428 -5.26 -5.16 10.52
N LEU A 429 -4.60 -6.31 10.75
CA LEU A 429 -3.17 -6.33 11.06
C LEU A 429 -2.34 -5.97 9.82
N SER A 430 -2.60 -6.61 8.68
CA SER A 430 -1.89 -6.33 7.42
C SER A 430 -2.02 -4.86 7.00
N ASP A 431 -3.25 -4.33 7.03
CA ASP A 431 -3.50 -2.93 6.67
C ASP A 431 -2.78 -1.96 7.61
N ARG A 432 -2.68 -2.30 8.91
CA ARG A 432 -1.92 -1.51 9.88
C ARG A 432 -0.41 -1.55 9.60
N LEU A 433 0.15 -2.70 9.25
CA LEU A 433 1.58 -2.83 8.93
C LEU A 433 1.95 -1.98 7.70
N ILE A 434 1.12 -2.05 6.65
CA ILE A 434 1.28 -1.20 5.46
C ILE A 434 1.18 0.28 5.83
N GLN A 435 0.19 0.66 6.65
CA GLN A 435 -0.02 2.06 7.02
C GLN A 435 1.10 2.63 7.91
N TYR A 436 1.72 1.81 8.76
CA TYR A 436 2.71 2.26 9.73
C TYR A 436 3.93 2.91 9.07
N TYR A 437 4.42 2.30 7.99
CA TYR A 437 5.55 2.79 7.18
C TYR A 437 5.17 2.92 5.72
N ALA A 438 3.97 3.46 5.45
CA ALA A 438 3.50 3.63 4.07
C ALA A 438 4.44 4.54 3.28
N THR A 439 4.91 4.07 2.14
CA THR A 439 5.80 4.78 1.22
C THR A 439 5.03 5.84 0.42
N GLN A 440 4.46 6.82 1.12
CA GLN A 440 3.67 7.89 0.50
C GLN A 440 4.53 9.12 0.20
N HIS A 441 4.87 9.30 -1.07
CA HIS A 441 5.46 10.54 -1.58
C HIS A 441 4.50 11.26 -2.51
N LYS A 442 4.58 12.60 -2.55
CA LYS A 442 3.96 13.39 -3.64
C LYS A 442 4.60 12.97 -4.96
N THR A 443 3.96 12.06 -5.69
CA THR A 443 4.30 11.75 -7.08
C THR A 443 3.15 12.19 -7.98
N LEU A 444 3.47 12.72 -9.17
CA LEU A 444 2.47 13.21 -10.11
C LEU A 444 1.80 12.06 -10.87
N GLU A 445 2.53 10.98 -11.14
CA GLU A 445 2.07 9.90 -12.02
C GLU A 445 1.48 8.71 -11.27
N TRP A 446 0.37 8.19 -11.79
CA TRP A 446 -0.41 7.13 -11.15
C TRP A 446 0.34 5.81 -10.99
N TYR A 447 1.11 5.40 -12.01
CA TYR A 447 1.78 4.10 -12.04
C TYR A 447 2.89 4.02 -10.99
N ARG A 448 3.57 5.14 -10.72
CA ARG A 448 4.58 5.24 -9.65
C ARG A 448 3.96 5.12 -8.26
N LYS A 449 2.74 5.64 -8.07
CA LYS A 449 2.01 5.46 -6.79
C LYS A 449 1.69 4.00 -6.54
N LEU A 450 1.25 3.30 -7.59
CA LEU A 450 0.96 1.88 -7.49
C LEU A 450 2.24 1.06 -7.27
N PHE A 451 3.37 1.43 -7.88
CA PHE A 451 4.68 0.86 -7.55
C PHE A 451 5.03 0.98 -6.06
N LEU A 452 4.88 2.16 -5.47
CA LEU A 452 5.14 2.37 -4.04
C LEU A 452 4.25 1.45 -3.18
N HIS A 453 2.96 1.32 -3.53
CA HIS A 453 2.07 0.40 -2.83
C HIS A 453 2.49 -1.07 -2.99
N LEU A 454 3.03 -1.46 -4.14
CA LEU A 454 3.58 -2.81 -4.35
C LEU A 454 4.84 -3.06 -3.52
N LEU A 455 5.67 -2.03 -3.27
CA LEU A 455 6.77 -2.11 -2.30
C LEU A 455 6.23 -2.36 -0.88
N ASP A 456 5.19 -1.63 -0.46
CA ASP A 456 4.58 -1.82 0.87
C ASP A 456 4.03 -3.24 1.06
N ILE A 457 3.33 -3.78 0.05
CA ILE A 457 2.80 -5.16 0.06
C ILE A 457 3.96 -6.15 0.17
N SER A 458 5.03 -5.95 -0.60
CA SER A 458 6.18 -6.84 -0.64
C SER A 458 6.95 -6.85 0.69
N ALA A 459 7.20 -5.68 1.28
CA ALA A 459 7.85 -5.56 2.58
C ALA A 459 7.00 -6.19 3.70
N THR A 460 5.68 -5.97 3.68
CA THR A 460 4.75 -6.57 4.66
C THR A 460 4.71 -8.09 4.53
N ASN A 461 4.61 -8.62 3.32
CA ASN A 461 4.62 -10.06 3.09
C ASN A 461 5.98 -10.68 3.47
N ALA A 462 7.10 -10.04 3.15
CA ALA A 462 8.44 -10.48 3.56
C ALA A 462 8.57 -10.56 5.09
N TYR A 463 8.05 -9.56 5.82
CA TYR A 463 8.00 -9.60 7.28
C TYR A 463 7.13 -10.75 7.81
N ILE A 464 5.99 -11.03 7.18
CA ILE A 464 5.12 -12.15 7.60
C ILE A 464 5.83 -13.49 7.38
N LEU A 465 6.54 -13.67 6.25
CA LEU A 465 7.39 -14.84 6.03
C LEU A 465 8.45 -14.97 7.14
N HIS A 466 9.12 -13.87 7.49
CA HIS A 466 10.10 -13.85 8.60
C HIS A 466 9.48 -14.32 9.92
N LYS A 467 8.30 -13.82 10.26
CA LYS A 467 7.60 -14.17 11.51
C LYS A 467 7.20 -15.64 11.56
N GLU A 468 6.81 -16.24 10.44
CA GLU A 468 6.48 -17.66 10.40
C GLU A 468 7.72 -18.56 10.46
N LEU A 469 8.82 -18.16 9.79
CA LEU A 469 10.08 -18.90 9.83
C LEU A 469 10.72 -18.88 11.23
N MET A 470 10.73 -17.72 11.89
CA MET A 470 11.45 -17.50 13.16
C MET A 470 10.56 -17.65 14.40
N GLN A 471 9.25 -17.80 14.23
CA GLN A 471 8.26 -17.95 15.31
C GLN A 471 8.44 -16.90 16.44
N GLN A 472 8.82 -17.34 17.64
CA GLN A 472 8.96 -16.49 18.84
C GLN A 472 10.20 -15.60 18.82
N ASP A 473 11.25 -16.00 18.07
CA ASP A 473 12.52 -15.28 18.00
C ASP A 473 12.57 -14.26 16.84
N GLY A 474 11.46 -14.11 16.12
CA GLY A 474 11.36 -13.17 15.00
C GLY A 474 11.36 -11.71 15.43
N LEU A 475 12.10 -10.88 14.68
CA LEU A 475 12.16 -9.42 14.82
C LEU A 475 10.78 -8.78 14.92
N THR A 476 10.71 -7.62 15.59
CA THR A 476 9.54 -6.74 15.48
C THR A 476 9.49 -6.13 14.08
N TYR A 477 8.32 -5.66 13.63
CA TYR A 477 8.19 -5.04 12.30
C TYR A 477 9.14 -3.85 12.12
N LYS A 478 9.32 -3.02 13.17
CA LYS A 478 10.28 -1.92 13.16
C LYS A 478 11.71 -2.41 12.94
N ALA A 479 12.16 -3.37 13.75
CA ALA A 479 13.52 -3.90 13.65
C ALA A 479 13.77 -4.62 12.31
N PHE A 480 12.76 -5.32 11.78
CA PHE A 480 12.81 -5.93 10.45
C PHE A 480 13.00 -4.86 9.35
N MET A 481 12.26 -3.75 9.43
CA MET A 481 12.38 -2.67 8.45
C MET A 481 13.73 -1.93 8.56
N GLU A 482 14.23 -1.69 9.78
CA GLU A 482 15.57 -1.10 10.01
C GLU A 482 16.67 -1.95 9.38
N GLU A 483 16.60 -3.27 9.54
CA GLU A 483 17.57 -4.20 8.96
C GLU A 483 17.41 -4.31 7.44
N LEU A 484 16.16 -4.39 6.93
CA LEU A 484 15.87 -4.37 5.50
C LEU A 484 16.45 -3.13 4.82
N ILE A 485 16.28 -1.94 5.42
CA ILE A 485 16.84 -0.69 4.91
C ILE A 485 18.37 -0.75 4.88
N ALA A 486 19.00 -1.20 5.97
CA ALA A 486 20.44 -1.30 6.04
C ALA A 486 21.00 -2.23 4.94
N GLU A 487 20.45 -3.44 4.83
CA GLU A 487 20.86 -4.44 3.84
C GLU A 487 20.63 -3.96 2.39
N LEU A 488 19.48 -3.35 2.08
CA LEU A 488 19.20 -2.80 0.74
C LEU A 488 20.13 -1.63 0.38
N CYS A 489 20.52 -0.82 1.37
CA CYS A 489 21.47 0.26 1.19
C CYS A 489 22.93 -0.23 1.14
N GLY A 490 23.19 -1.49 1.46
CA GLY A 490 24.54 -2.08 1.50
C GLY A 490 25.36 -1.61 2.70
N VAL A 491 24.70 -1.31 3.83
CA VAL A 491 25.33 -0.91 5.09
C VAL A 491 24.88 -1.84 6.22
N THR A 492 25.49 -1.70 7.40
CA THR A 492 24.98 -2.30 8.64
C THR A 492 24.35 -1.23 9.54
N GLN A 493 23.41 -1.59 10.42
CA GLN A 493 22.80 -0.61 11.34
C GLN A 493 23.82 0.12 12.22
N ASN A 494 24.93 -0.55 12.57
CA ASN A 494 25.99 0.00 13.42
C ASN A 494 27.10 0.71 12.62
N THR A 495 26.91 0.94 11.33
CA THR A 495 27.93 1.61 10.49
C THR A 495 28.17 3.02 11.04
N PRO A 496 29.39 3.35 11.50
CA PRO A 496 29.68 4.68 12.01
C PRO A 496 29.42 5.73 10.93
N MET A 497 28.45 6.60 11.18
CA MET A 497 28.09 7.64 10.23
C MET A 497 29.08 8.77 10.33
N THR A 498 30.14 8.73 9.52
CA THR A 498 31.04 9.88 9.40
C THR A 498 30.31 10.98 8.61
N PRO A 499 30.20 12.22 9.11
CA PRO A 499 29.67 13.31 8.31
C PRO A 499 30.51 13.40 7.04
N ALA A 500 29.86 13.43 5.86
CA ALA A 500 30.55 13.51 4.57
C ALA A 500 31.44 14.77 4.42
N ASN A 501 31.35 15.70 5.39
CA ASN A 501 32.12 16.94 5.44
C ASN A 501 33.01 17.11 6.69
N THR A 502 33.04 16.18 7.65
CA THR A 502 34.17 16.14 8.60
C THR A 502 35.22 15.18 8.08
N ALA A 503 35.85 15.59 6.98
CA ALA A 503 37.27 15.38 6.93
C ALA A 503 37.84 16.10 8.16
N SER A 504 38.12 15.36 9.23
CA SER A 504 39.05 15.77 10.28
C SER A 504 40.49 15.93 9.75
N GLY A 505 40.64 16.22 8.45
CA GLY A 505 41.89 16.62 7.84
C GLY A 505 42.07 18.09 8.15
N ALA A 506 43.24 18.45 8.69
CA ALA A 506 43.65 19.83 8.85
C ALA A 506 43.30 20.63 7.58
N HIS A 507 42.68 21.81 7.76
CA HIS A 507 42.41 22.75 6.67
C HIS A 507 43.74 23.26 6.11
N VAL A 508 44.31 22.49 5.19
CA VAL A 508 45.60 22.80 4.56
C VAL A 508 45.39 23.19 3.10
N PRO A 509 46.06 24.26 2.64
CA PRO A 509 46.05 24.62 1.24
C PRO A 509 46.81 23.56 0.43
N VAL A 510 46.18 23.05 -0.61
CA VAL A 510 46.80 22.16 -1.60
C VAL A 510 46.63 22.73 -3.00
N LEU A 511 47.52 22.35 -3.91
CA LEU A 511 47.36 22.67 -5.33
C LEU A 511 46.15 21.91 -5.88
N GLY A 512 45.16 22.64 -6.39
CA GLY A 512 43.99 22.08 -7.07
C GLY A 512 44.16 21.98 -8.59
N ALA A 513 45.19 22.62 -9.13
CA ALA A 513 45.51 22.66 -10.55
C ALA A 513 46.64 21.66 -10.88
N GLU A 514 46.46 20.85 -11.92
CA GLU A 514 47.60 20.17 -12.56
C GLU A 514 48.51 21.23 -13.19
N LEU A 515 49.77 21.24 -12.76
CA LEU A 515 50.78 22.15 -13.30
C LEU A 515 51.06 21.76 -14.75
N SER A 516 50.72 22.66 -15.70
CA SER A 516 51.13 22.49 -17.09
C SER A 516 52.66 22.42 -17.17
N THR A 517 53.18 21.47 -17.96
CA THR A 517 54.60 21.33 -18.27
C THR A 517 55.11 22.45 -19.17
N ASP A 518 54.20 23.16 -19.87
CA ASP A 518 54.52 24.34 -20.67
C ASP A 518 54.75 25.57 -19.78
N ILE A 519 55.99 26.06 -19.78
CA ILE A 519 56.46 27.22 -19.01
C ILE A 519 55.61 28.47 -19.28
N ARG A 520 55.09 28.65 -20.50
CA ARG A 520 54.27 29.81 -20.88
C ARG A 520 52.87 29.79 -20.26
N MET A 521 52.38 28.60 -19.93
CA MET A 521 51.02 28.37 -19.43
C MET A 521 50.96 28.22 -17.90
N LYS A 522 52.11 28.11 -17.21
CA LYS A 522 52.19 27.94 -15.75
C LYS A 522 51.46 29.01 -14.93
N ALA A 523 51.35 30.24 -15.45
CA ALA A 523 50.72 31.35 -14.74
C ALA A 523 49.17 31.30 -14.78
N THR A 524 48.57 30.58 -15.74
CA THR A 524 47.14 30.68 -16.05
C THR A 524 46.43 29.32 -16.07
N ALA A 525 47.12 28.25 -16.45
CA ALA A 525 46.53 26.91 -16.57
C ALA A 525 46.04 26.37 -15.21
N GLY A 526 44.84 25.77 -15.22
CA GLY A 526 44.25 25.07 -14.07
C GLY A 526 43.75 25.94 -12.91
N ARG A 527 43.98 27.26 -12.93
CA ARG A 527 43.49 28.18 -11.86
C ARG A 527 41.98 28.36 -11.93
N LYS A 528 41.28 28.21 -10.80
CA LYS A 528 39.83 28.45 -10.67
C LYS A 528 39.52 29.72 -9.89
N THR A 529 38.29 30.20 -10.00
CA THR A 529 37.84 31.41 -9.30
C THR A 529 37.77 31.18 -7.79
N CYS A 530 38.33 32.12 -7.02
CA CYS A 530 38.23 32.13 -5.57
C CYS A 530 36.78 32.34 -5.13
N VAL A 531 36.26 31.40 -4.32
CA VAL A 531 34.86 31.42 -3.88
C VAL A 531 34.58 32.57 -2.93
N TYR A 532 35.48 32.83 -1.97
CA TYR A 532 35.35 33.95 -1.03
C TYR A 532 35.32 35.31 -1.73
N CYS A 533 36.22 35.53 -2.71
CA CYS A 533 36.20 36.77 -3.49
C CYS A 533 34.88 36.96 -4.25
N ARG A 534 34.33 35.87 -4.81
CA ARG A 534 33.04 35.90 -5.51
C ARG A 534 31.89 36.23 -4.57
N MET A 535 31.89 35.66 -3.36
CA MET A 535 30.83 35.88 -2.37
C MET A 535 30.82 37.31 -1.84
N HIS A 536 31.99 37.90 -1.58
CA HIS A 536 32.10 39.25 -1.02
C HIS A 536 32.24 40.35 -2.08
N GLY A 537 31.78 40.10 -3.32
CA GLY A 537 31.77 41.10 -4.40
C GLY A 537 33.13 41.67 -4.77
N ARG A 538 34.23 40.96 -4.44
CA ARG A 538 35.60 41.41 -4.76
C ARG A 538 35.94 41.05 -6.21
N LYS A 539 36.94 41.74 -6.78
CA LYS A 539 37.48 41.44 -8.11
C LYS A 539 37.73 39.93 -8.24
N GLN A 540 37.14 39.30 -9.28
CA GLN A 540 37.19 37.85 -9.48
C GLN A 540 38.63 37.36 -9.62
N ALA A 541 39.18 36.88 -8.51
CA ALA A 541 40.53 36.38 -8.44
C ALA A 541 40.57 34.91 -8.83
N LYS A 542 41.56 34.53 -9.64
CA LYS A 542 41.84 33.12 -9.92
C LYS A 542 43.00 32.62 -9.06
N THR A 543 42.83 31.44 -8.48
CA THR A 543 43.78 30.81 -7.56
C THR A 543 44.06 29.36 -7.98
N PRO A 544 45.31 28.88 -7.88
CA PRO A 544 45.63 27.46 -8.03
C PRO A 544 45.38 26.67 -6.74
N TRP A 545 45.12 27.35 -5.62
CA TRP A 545 45.02 26.73 -4.30
C TRP A 545 43.58 26.38 -3.97
N LYS A 546 43.39 25.18 -3.39
CA LYS A 546 42.14 24.74 -2.80
C LYS A 546 42.36 24.21 -1.38
N CYS A 547 41.34 24.29 -0.54
CA CYS A 547 41.35 23.59 0.74
C CYS A 547 41.20 22.09 0.50
N ARG A 548 42.08 21.29 1.11
CA ARG A 548 41.98 19.83 1.04
C ARG A 548 40.69 19.30 1.67
N ALA A 549 40.28 19.90 2.79
CA ALA A 549 39.11 19.47 3.54
C ALA A 549 37.80 19.94 2.89
N CYS A 550 37.71 21.22 2.51
CA CYS A 550 36.47 21.79 1.96
C CYS A 550 36.34 21.64 0.43
N ASP A 551 37.41 21.26 -0.27
CA ASP A 551 37.53 21.26 -1.74
C ASP A 551 37.20 22.62 -2.41
N VAL A 552 37.29 23.72 -1.64
CA VAL A 552 36.99 25.09 -2.10
C VAL A 552 38.27 25.80 -2.56
N TYR A 553 38.21 26.47 -3.72
CA TYR A 553 39.32 27.27 -4.24
C TYR A 553 39.36 28.65 -3.56
N LEU A 554 40.49 28.98 -2.93
CA LEU A 554 40.67 30.17 -2.10
C LEU A 554 42.00 30.87 -2.43
N CYS A 555 42.01 32.20 -2.40
CA CYS A 555 43.23 32.98 -2.56
C CYS A 555 44.17 32.76 -1.38
N LEU A 556 45.44 32.49 -1.69
CA LEU A 556 46.54 32.39 -0.74
C LEU A 556 47.68 33.26 -1.24
N GLN A 557 47.56 34.58 -1.02
CA GLN A 557 48.59 35.57 -1.35
C GLN A 557 48.86 36.44 -0.13
N PRO A 558 50.07 37.02 0.02
CA PRO A 558 50.43 37.85 1.19
C PRO A 558 49.47 39.01 1.43
N ASP A 559 48.97 39.63 0.36
CA ASP A 559 48.03 40.76 0.36
C ASP A 559 46.55 40.32 0.36
N ARG A 560 46.28 39.02 0.20
CA ARG A 560 44.93 38.47 0.08
C ARG A 560 44.87 37.00 0.49
N ASN A 561 44.65 36.77 1.78
CA ASN A 561 44.48 35.45 2.36
C ASN A 561 42.98 35.12 2.56
N CYS A 562 42.31 34.75 1.46
CA CYS A 562 40.92 34.27 1.54
C CYS A 562 40.84 32.86 2.14
N PHE A 563 41.94 32.12 2.18
CA PHE A 563 41.99 30.82 2.82
C PHE A 563 41.76 30.93 4.32
N GLU A 564 42.49 31.82 4.99
CA GLU A 564 42.30 32.09 6.41
C GLU A 564 40.92 32.68 6.71
N ALA A 565 40.50 33.69 5.95
CA ALA A 565 39.19 34.32 6.15
C ALA A 565 38.02 33.32 6.04
N TRP A 566 38.05 32.43 5.04
CA TRP A 566 37.02 31.40 4.87
C TRP A 566 36.87 30.50 6.11
N HIS A 567 37.98 30.04 6.68
CA HIS A 567 37.95 29.11 7.80
C HIS A 567 37.78 29.80 9.17
N SER A 568 38.17 31.08 9.29
CA SER A 568 37.89 31.90 10.47
C SER A 568 36.41 32.30 10.57
N ASP A 569 35.72 32.44 9.43
CA ASP A 569 34.29 32.74 9.35
C ASP A 569 33.39 31.50 9.60
N GLY A 570 33.98 30.33 9.88
CA GLY A 570 33.27 29.08 10.17
C GLY A 570 32.68 28.36 8.94
N ASN A 571 33.18 28.67 7.73
CA ASN A 571 32.73 28.07 6.46
C ASN A 571 33.61 26.91 5.96
#